data_AF-A0A353RLU7-F1
#
_entry.id   AF-A0A353RLU7-F1
#
_cell.length_a   1.000
_cell.length_b   1.000
_cell.length_c   1.000
_cell.angle_alpha   90.00
_cell.angle_beta   90.00
_cell.angle_gamma   90.00
#
_symmetry.space_group_name_H-M   'P 1'
#
loop_
_entity.id
_entity.type
_entity.pdbx_description
1 polymer ?
#
loop_
_entity_poly.entity_id
_entity_poly.type
_entity_poly.pdbx_seq_one_letter_code
_entity_poly.pdbx_strand_id
1 'polypeptide(L)'
;MKRTFKPFASMLMTIREFRSLYFAAYLLLGAGLWSSCTGGAASGRSSDIHFDSIVVQQQIPLLQTSDTTLPFAEIRIAFTYPSKFRNQESLFRLQQIFQGTFFGDRQYDSIPPGEAVKKFVEDYSQRYRSLSNAYYEDKNRLKGEMPVWYWYYMNNSNKILFQNESILSYAVTYNDYEGGAHGSHRITYTNIDLNELVTLSEEDLFVPDYYKPLREKIVQGLMHSYRVNEPDSLLDKGFFTIEDIVPNNNFWLNNEGIHYSYNQYEIAPYSMGVIDVAIPYTDLQDILLPGGVISRYFLSEK
;
A
#
# COMPACT_ATOMS: atom_id res chain seq x y z
N MET A 1 35.92 52.52 -5.64
CA MET A 1 34.46 52.53 -5.82
C MET A 1 33.92 51.25 -5.20
N LYS A 2 33.22 51.35 -4.07
CA LYS A 2 32.67 50.21 -3.31
C LYS A 2 31.54 49.55 -4.11
N ARG A 3 31.50 48.22 -4.16
CA ARG A 3 30.24 47.43 -4.11
C ARG A 3 30.55 46.00 -3.69
N THR A 4 30.18 45.72 -2.45
CA THR A 4 30.07 44.44 -1.76
C THR A 4 28.85 43.66 -2.24
N PHE A 5 28.95 42.35 -2.39
CA PHE A 5 27.81 41.44 -2.24
C PHE A 5 28.22 40.21 -1.42
N LYS A 6 27.40 39.92 -0.41
CA LYS A 6 27.52 38.85 0.60
C LYS A 6 27.08 37.49 0.04
N PRO A 7 27.50 36.36 0.65
CA PRO A 7 26.97 35.04 0.33
C PRO A 7 25.62 34.81 1.02
N PHE A 8 24.70 34.12 0.34
CA PHE A 8 23.43 33.67 0.90
C PHE A 8 23.64 32.44 1.78
N ALA A 9 23.10 32.51 3.00
CA ALA A 9 23.15 31.51 4.04
C ALA A 9 21.99 30.50 3.92
N SER A 10 22.25 29.35 4.51
CA SER A 10 21.41 28.17 4.76
C SER A 10 19.95 28.45 5.13
N MET A 11 19.04 27.71 4.49
CA MET A 11 17.65 27.54 4.91
C MET A 11 17.60 26.53 6.05
N LEU A 12 17.40 27.00 7.29
CA LEU A 12 17.11 26.16 8.44
C LEU A 12 15.64 25.70 8.42
N MET A 13 15.47 24.38 8.46
CA MET A 13 14.22 23.68 8.73
C MET A 13 13.84 23.92 10.20
N THR A 14 12.68 24.54 10.46
CA THR A 14 12.22 24.83 11.83
C THR A 14 11.32 23.70 12.32
N ILE A 15 11.80 22.90 13.28
CA ILE A 15 10.99 21.95 14.05
C ILE A 15 10.30 22.76 15.16
N ARG A 16 8.96 22.71 15.21
CA ARG A 16 8.18 23.27 16.31
C ARG A 16 7.98 22.19 17.37
N GLU A 17 8.74 22.27 18.47
CA GLU A 17 8.43 21.54 19.71
C GLU A 17 7.34 22.28 20.49
N PHE A 18 6.27 21.58 20.88
CA PHE A 18 5.32 22.04 21.88
C PHE A 18 5.72 21.48 23.25
N ARG A 19 6.14 22.36 24.17
CA ARG A 19 6.26 22.07 25.60
C ARG A 19 5.26 22.96 26.35
N SER A 20 4.41 22.35 27.17
CA SER A 20 3.73 23.03 28.28
C SER A 20 3.95 22.24 29.57
N LEU A 21 4.37 22.97 30.60
CA LEU A 21 4.73 22.52 31.95
C LEU A 21 3.51 22.50 32.91
N TYR A 22 3.51 21.48 33.78
CA TYR A 22 3.03 21.31 35.17
C TYR A 22 1.83 22.06 35.77
N PHE A 23 1.02 21.30 36.53
CA PHE A 23 0.58 21.44 37.95
C PHE A 23 -0.61 20.44 38.16
N ALA A 24 -0.91 19.74 39.25
CA ALA A 24 -0.46 19.69 40.64
C ALA A 24 -0.83 18.29 41.20
N ALA A 25 -0.17 17.88 42.29
CA ALA A 25 -0.43 16.64 43.02
C ALA A 25 -1.68 16.74 43.92
N TYR A 26 -2.44 15.64 44.04
CA TYR A 26 -3.21 15.32 45.25
C TYR A 26 -3.16 13.80 45.51
N LEU A 27 -2.58 13.47 46.67
CA LEU A 27 -2.61 12.16 47.33
C LEU A 27 -3.97 11.99 48.01
N LEU A 28 -4.68 10.90 47.71
CA LEU A 28 -5.71 10.35 48.59
C LEU A 28 -5.50 8.83 48.69
N LEU A 29 -5.11 8.41 49.89
CA LEU A 29 -5.08 7.03 50.35
C LEU A 29 -6.52 6.52 50.54
N GLY A 30 -6.86 5.46 49.83
CA GLY A 30 -8.07 4.68 50.06
C GLY A 30 -7.73 3.20 49.92
N ALA A 31 -7.60 2.52 51.06
CA ALA A 31 -7.47 1.06 51.10
C ALA A 31 -8.82 0.43 50.75
N GLY A 32 -8.84 -0.40 49.70
CA GLY A 32 -9.96 -1.24 49.32
C GLY A 32 -9.46 -2.62 48.92
N LEU A 33 -9.61 -3.59 49.82
CA LEU A 33 -9.47 -5.01 49.52
C LEU A 33 -10.63 -5.43 48.62
N TRP A 34 -10.36 -5.80 47.36
CA TRP A 34 -11.32 -6.52 46.53
C TRP A 34 -10.64 -7.71 45.86
N SER A 35 -11.39 -8.80 45.91
CA SER A 35 -11.00 -10.19 45.81
C SER A 35 -10.47 -10.61 44.44
N SER A 36 -9.59 -11.60 44.48
CA SER A 36 -9.21 -12.46 43.36
C SER A 36 -10.44 -13.03 42.66
N CYS A 37 -10.61 -12.70 41.38
CA CYS A 37 -11.37 -13.50 40.43
C CYS A 37 -10.41 -13.89 39.31
N THR A 38 -9.95 -15.13 39.36
CA THR A 38 -9.32 -15.84 38.24
C THR A 38 -10.38 -16.09 37.17
N GLY A 39 -10.48 -15.17 36.20
CA GLY A 39 -11.04 -15.43 34.88
C GLY A 39 -9.92 -15.23 33.88
N GLY A 40 -9.45 -16.32 33.26
CA GLY A 40 -8.45 -16.26 32.20
C GLY A 40 -9.02 -15.58 30.96
N ALA A 41 -9.01 -14.26 30.94
CA ALA A 41 -9.00 -13.52 29.70
C ALA A 41 -7.62 -13.76 29.08
N ALA A 42 -7.58 -14.34 27.87
CA ALA A 42 -6.38 -14.25 27.05
C ALA A 42 -5.98 -12.77 27.05
N SER A 43 -4.79 -12.46 27.57
CA SER A 43 -4.29 -11.09 27.60
C SER A 43 -4.11 -10.64 26.15
N GLY A 44 -5.16 -10.05 25.57
CA GLY A 44 -5.17 -9.59 24.19
C GLY A 44 -3.99 -8.65 24.00
N ARG A 45 -3.05 -9.05 23.14
CA ARG A 45 -1.94 -8.15 22.78
C ARG A 45 -2.58 -6.92 22.15
N SER A 46 -2.35 -5.73 22.74
CA SER A 46 -2.94 -4.47 22.26
C SER A 46 -2.83 -4.36 20.74
N SER A 47 -3.94 -4.04 20.10
CA SER A 47 -4.07 -3.78 18.66
C SER A 47 -3.93 -2.30 18.32
N ASP A 48 -3.65 -1.45 19.31
CA ASP A 48 -3.43 -0.03 19.11
C ASP A 48 -2.15 0.17 18.29
N ILE A 49 -2.32 0.67 17.08
CA ILE A 49 -1.23 1.01 16.14
C ILE A 49 -1.31 2.51 15.94
N HIS A 50 -0.23 3.22 16.25
CA HIS A 50 -0.11 4.62 15.87
C HIS A 50 0.64 4.66 14.55
N PHE A 51 0.10 5.42 13.60
CA PHE A 51 0.73 5.62 12.30
C PHE A 51 1.41 6.97 12.24
N ASP A 52 2.46 7.05 11.44
CA ASP A 52 3.06 8.30 10.98
C ASP A 52 3.19 8.25 9.46
N SER A 53 3.61 9.34 8.82
CA SER A 53 3.69 9.43 7.37
C SER A 53 4.93 10.18 6.91
N ILE A 54 5.59 9.63 5.89
CA ILE A 54 6.64 10.32 5.14
C ILE A 54 6.07 10.72 3.78
N VAL A 55 6.14 12.01 3.47
CA VAL A 55 5.72 12.55 2.18
C VAL A 55 6.92 13.14 1.46
N VAL A 56 7.13 12.70 0.21
CA VAL A 56 8.16 13.24 -0.69
C VAL A 56 7.47 13.74 -1.95
N GLN A 57 7.82 14.95 -2.37
CA GLN A 57 7.53 15.44 -3.71
C GLN A 57 8.79 16.12 -4.25
N GLN A 58 9.32 15.60 -5.34
CA GLN A 58 10.57 16.09 -5.92
C GLN A 58 10.55 15.98 -7.45
N GLN A 59 11.23 16.91 -8.12
CA GLN A 59 11.61 16.77 -9.52
C GLN A 59 13.07 16.34 -9.61
N ILE A 60 13.32 15.29 -10.39
CA ILE A 60 14.66 14.74 -10.62
C ILE A 60 15.02 15.08 -12.07
N PRO A 61 15.96 16.02 -12.31
CA PRO A 61 16.39 16.31 -13.68
C PRO A 61 17.13 15.12 -14.27
N LEU A 62 16.90 14.85 -15.56
CA LEU A 62 17.56 13.78 -16.30
C LEU A 62 19.06 14.07 -16.46
N LEU A 63 19.36 15.33 -16.71
CA LEU A 63 20.71 15.82 -17.02
C LEU A 63 21.25 16.64 -15.85
N GLN A 64 22.57 16.58 -15.63
CA GLN A 64 23.23 17.36 -14.59
C GLN A 64 23.45 18.81 -15.07
N THR A 65 22.38 19.60 -15.04
CA THR A 65 22.34 20.99 -15.50
C THR A 65 21.33 21.79 -14.68
N SER A 66 21.45 23.12 -14.69
CA SER A 66 20.51 24.05 -14.07
C SER A 66 19.37 24.47 -15.01
N ASP A 67 19.34 23.96 -16.24
CA ASP A 67 18.29 24.28 -17.22
C ASP A 67 17.00 23.49 -16.91
N THR A 68 15.98 24.21 -16.44
CA THR A 68 14.68 23.65 -16.05
C THR A 68 13.74 23.40 -17.22
N THR A 69 14.15 23.72 -18.46
CA THR A 69 13.37 23.44 -19.67
C THR A 69 13.57 22.01 -20.20
N LEU A 70 14.53 21.30 -19.63
CA LEU A 70 14.91 19.93 -20.01
C LEU A 70 14.10 18.88 -19.24
N PRO A 71 14.07 17.62 -19.72
CA PRO A 71 13.29 16.57 -19.11
C PRO A 71 13.65 16.30 -17.63
N PHE A 72 12.61 16.02 -16.84
CA PHE A 72 12.71 15.59 -15.46
C PHE A 72 11.68 14.49 -15.16
N ALA A 73 11.91 13.74 -14.09
CA ALA A 73 10.93 12.86 -13.49
C ALA A 73 10.30 13.51 -12.26
N GLU A 74 8.98 13.54 -12.15
CA GLU A 74 8.29 13.92 -10.91
C GLU A 74 8.05 12.69 -10.03
N ILE A 75 8.64 12.66 -8.84
CA ILE A 75 8.41 11.61 -7.85
C ILE A 75 7.49 12.12 -6.74
N ARG A 76 6.46 11.34 -6.42
CA ARG A 76 5.56 11.54 -5.28
C ARG A 76 5.50 10.27 -4.44
N ILE A 77 5.80 10.38 -3.15
CA ILE A 77 5.70 9.26 -2.21
C ILE A 77 4.85 9.72 -1.04
N ALA A 78 3.86 8.92 -0.66
CA ALA A 78 3.09 9.12 0.57
C ALA A 78 3.05 7.79 1.33
N PHE A 79 4.05 7.57 2.18
CA PHE A 79 4.22 6.32 2.91
C PHE A 79 3.72 6.47 4.34
N THR A 80 2.56 5.87 4.62
CA THR A 80 1.99 5.70 5.97
C THR A 80 2.53 4.41 6.58
N TYR A 81 3.13 4.48 7.76
CA TYR A 81 3.78 3.34 8.41
C TYR A 81 3.52 3.33 9.92
N PRO A 82 3.59 2.16 10.59
CA PRO A 82 3.41 2.09 12.04
C PRO A 82 4.59 2.77 12.75
N SER A 83 4.28 3.74 13.61
CA SER A 83 5.25 4.44 14.47
C SER A 83 5.25 3.93 15.91
N LYS A 84 4.14 3.32 16.35
CA LYS A 84 4.06 2.58 17.62
C LYS A 84 3.16 1.36 17.46
N PHE A 85 3.60 0.24 18.01
CA PHE A 85 2.81 -0.99 18.09
C PHE A 85 3.44 -1.93 19.12
N ARG A 86 2.71 -2.26 20.19
CA ARG A 86 3.13 -3.22 21.23
C ARG A 86 4.54 -2.95 21.78
N ASN A 87 5.55 -3.67 21.29
CA ASN A 87 6.96 -3.57 21.68
C ASN A 87 7.85 -3.38 20.45
N GLN A 88 9.15 -3.13 20.67
CA GLN A 88 10.09 -2.82 19.59
C GLN A 88 10.22 -3.93 18.54
N GLU A 89 10.17 -5.20 18.94
CA GLU A 89 10.25 -6.34 18.03
C GLU A 89 9.00 -6.45 17.14
N SER A 90 7.82 -6.32 17.74
CA SER A 90 6.54 -6.33 17.01
C SER A 90 6.43 -5.14 16.05
N LEU A 91 6.84 -3.96 16.51
CA LEU A 91 6.88 -2.75 15.68
C LEU A 91 7.84 -2.93 14.51
N PHE A 92 9.05 -3.43 14.76
CA PHE A 92 10.04 -3.68 13.71
C PHE A 92 9.50 -4.66 12.68
N ARG A 93 8.93 -5.79 13.10
CA ARG A 93 8.35 -6.78 12.18
C ARG A 93 7.21 -6.19 11.35
N LEU A 94 6.33 -5.40 11.97
CA LEU A 94 5.23 -4.75 11.23
C LEU A 94 5.76 -3.70 10.25
N GLN A 95 6.79 -2.93 10.62
CA GLN A 95 7.50 -2.03 9.70
C GLN A 95 8.15 -2.78 8.54
N GLN A 96 8.76 -3.95 8.78
CA GLN A 96 9.33 -4.78 7.71
C GLN A 96 8.26 -5.17 6.68
N ILE A 97 7.09 -5.61 7.14
CA ILE A 97 5.97 -5.94 6.25
C ILE A 97 5.55 -4.71 5.44
N PHE A 98 5.29 -3.58 6.11
CA PHE A 98 4.87 -2.34 5.45
C PHE A 98 5.88 -1.89 4.39
N GLN A 99 7.18 -1.91 4.70
CA GLN A 99 8.23 -1.51 3.77
C GLN A 99 8.28 -2.47 2.57
N GLY A 100 8.31 -3.78 2.81
CA GLY A 100 8.43 -4.77 1.74
C GLY A 100 7.27 -4.74 0.75
N THR A 101 6.04 -4.58 1.24
CA THR A 101 4.86 -4.53 0.35
C THR A 101 4.60 -3.13 -0.21
N PHE A 102 5.08 -2.05 0.42
CA PHE A 102 5.00 -0.69 -0.14
C PHE A 102 6.01 -0.45 -1.27
N PHE A 103 7.26 -0.86 -1.08
CA PHE A 103 8.32 -0.66 -2.08
C PHE A 103 8.41 -1.81 -3.09
N GLY A 104 7.86 -2.97 -2.76
CA GLY A 104 7.90 -4.16 -3.63
C GLY A 104 9.29 -4.79 -3.76
N ASP A 105 10.20 -4.48 -2.83
CA ASP A 105 11.60 -4.91 -2.90
C ASP A 105 12.17 -5.10 -1.49
N ARG A 106 12.75 -6.28 -1.26
CA ARG A 106 13.26 -6.72 0.04
C ARG A 106 14.45 -5.91 0.54
N GLN A 107 15.14 -5.16 -0.33
CA GLN A 107 16.27 -4.34 0.10
C GLN A 107 15.86 -3.22 1.08
N TYR A 108 14.57 -2.87 1.15
CA TYR A 108 14.06 -1.83 2.03
C TYR A 108 13.48 -2.36 3.35
N ASP A 109 13.28 -3.67 3.49
CA ASP A 109 12.51 -4.27 4.59
C ASP A 109 13.08 -3.92 5.97
N SER A 110 14.41 -3.94 6.10
CA SER A 110 15.09 -3.96 7.41
C SER A 110 15.84 -2.68 7.76
N ILE A 111 15.62 -1.58 7.03
CA ILE A 111 16.16 -0.27 7.36
C ILE A 111 15.06 0.63 7.94
N PRO A 112 15.40 1.72 8.67
CA PRO A 112 14.40 2.63 9.20
C PRO A 112 13.53 3.25 8.09
N PRO A 113 12.21 3.46 8.31
CA PRO A 113 11.29 3.99 7.28
C PRO A 113 11.77 5.24 6.54
N GLY A 114 12.36 6.20 7.27
CA GLY A 114 12.93 7.42 6.66
C GLY A 114 14.13 7.14 5.75
N GLU A 115 14.98 6.17 6.12
CA GLU A 115 16.12 5.74 5.32
C GLU A 115 15.67 4.93 4.11
N ALA A 116 14.63 4.09 4.24
CA ALA A 116 14.03 3.37 3.12
C ALA A 116 13.49 4.31 2.05
N VAL A 117 12.68 5.31 2.43
CA VAL A 117 12.16 6.31 1.48
C VAL A 117 13.32 7.06 0.81
N LYS A 118 14.32 7.48 1.59
CA LYS A 118 15.50 8.17 1.04
C LYS A 118 16.24 7.31 0.02
N LYS A 119 16.55 6.06 0.37
CA LYS A 119 17.23 5.12 -0.52
C LYS A 119 16.41 4.83 -1.77
N PHE A 120 15.10 4.65 -1.64
CA PHE A 120 14.21 4.42 -2.78
C PHE A 120 14.21 5.61 -3.77
N VAL A 121 14.18 6.85 -3.25
CA VAL A 121 14.30 8.07 -4.08
C VAL A 121 15.68 8.15 -4.74
N GLU A 122 16.76 7.80 -4.03
CA GLU A 122 18.12 7.76 -4.58
C GLU A 122 18.24 6.73 -5.70
N ASP A 123 17.74 5.51 -5.49
CA ASP A 123 17.77 4.43 -6.48
C ASP A 123 16.94 4.80 -7.71
N TYR A 124 15.73 5.34 -7.54
CA TYR A 124 14.93 5.87 -8.65
C TYR A 124 15.67 6.98 -9.41
N SER A 125 16.28 7.92 -8.69
CA SER A 125 17.03 9.03 -9.29
C SER A 125 18.21 8.54 -10.13
N GLN A 126 18.94 7.52 -9.65
CA GLN A 126 20.04 6.92 -10.38
C GLN A 126 19.57 6.20 -11.65
N ARG A 127 18.48 5.40 -11.55
CA ARG A 127 17.88 4.74 -12.72
C ARG A 127 17.43 5.75 -13.77
N TYR A 128 16.70 6.78 -13.37
CA TYR A 128 16.23 7.79 -14.32
C TYR A 128 17.39 8.53 -14.99
N ARG A 129 18.40 8.97 -14.23
CA ARG A 129 19.59 9.65 -14.78
C ARG A 129 20.44 8.76 -15.69
N SER A 130 20.40 7.44 -15.50
CA SER A 130 21.12 6.50 -16.37
C SER A 130 20.65 6.55 -17.84
N LEU A 131 19.45 7.10 -18.09
CA LEU A 131 18.88 7.30 -19.42
C LEU A 131 19.52 8.46 -20.20
N SER A 132 20.45 9.23 -19.59
CA SER A 132 21.03 10.42 -20.21
C SER A 132 21.70 10.14 -21.56
N ASN A 133 22.36 8.98 -21.71
CA ASN A 133 23.03 8.62 -22.96
C ASN A 133 22.00 8.34 -24.08
N ALA A 134 20.95 7.58 -23.77
CA ALA A 134 19.85 7.31 -24.69
C ALA A 134 19.16 8.62 -25.13
N TYR A 135 18.98 9.57 -24.21
CA TYR A 135 18.45 10.89 -24.54
C TYR A 135 19.29 11.61 -25.61
N TYR A 136 20.63 11.58 -25.50
CA TYR A 136 21.49 12.21 -26.50
C TYR A 136 21.48 11.48 -27.84
N GLU A 137 21.43 10.14 -27.83
CA GLU A 137 21.30 9.33 -29.04
C GLU A 137 19.97 9.64 -29.77
N ASP A 138 18.87 9.70 -29.03
CA ASP A 138 17.56 10.06 -29.55
C ASP A 138 17.53 11.49 -30.08
N LYS A 139 18.10 12.44 -29.34
CA LYS A 139 18.20 13.84 -29.79
C LYS A 139 18.98 13.95 -31.10
N ASN A 140 20.06 13.18 -31.27
CA ASN A 140 20.81 13.13 -32.51
C ASN A 140 19.99 12.52 -33.66
N ARG A 141 19.25 11.43 -33.40
CA ARG A 141 18.33 10.81 -34.37
C ARG A 141 17.22 11.77 -34.79
N LEU A 142 16.76 12.62 -33.88
CA LEU A 142 15.79 13.69 -34.11
C LEU A 142 16.44 14.99 -34.63
N LYS A 143 17.67 14.94 -35.16
CA LYS A 143 18.37 16.08 -35.78
C LYS A 143 18.48 17.31 -34.85
N GLY A 144 18.62 17.07 -33.55
CA GLY A 144 18.77 18.09 -32.52
C GLY A 144 17.46 18.47 -31.80
N GLU A 145 16.31 17.99 -32.27
CA GLU A 145 15.03 18.18 -31.57
C GLU A 145 14.98 17.38 -30.27
N MET A 146 14.33 17.94 -29.25
CA MET A 146 14.25 17.34 -27.92
C MET A 146 13.28 16.15 -27.94
N PRO A 147 13.72 14.93 -27.56
CA PRO A 147 12.84 13.78 -27.53
C PRO A 147 11.81 13.89 -26.40
N VAL A 148 10.52 13.94 -26.74
CA VAL A 148 9.37 14.24 -25.84
C VAL A 148 9.05 13.15 -24.80
N TRP A 149 9.66 11.97 -24.90
CA TRP A 149 9.30 10.82 -24.08
C TRP A 149 10.05 10.72 -22.75
N TYR A 150 10.97 11.63 -22.44
CA TYR A 150 11.77 11.58 -21.21
C TYR A 150 11.16 12.32 -19.99
N TRP A 151 9.95 12.88 -20.09
CA TRP A 151 9.26 13.48 -18.94
C TRP A 151 8.49 12.39 -18.21
N TYR A 152 9.00 11.99 -17.05
CA TYR A 152 8.45 10.87 -16.31
C TYR A 152 7.64 11.38 -15.11
N TYR A 153 6.74 10.55 -14.60
CA TYR A 153 6.30 10.67 -13.21
C TYR A 153 6.23 9.29 -12.56
N MET A 154 6.31 9.28 -11.24
CA MET A 154 5.99 8.13 -10.41
C MET A 154 5.31 8.63 -9.13
N ASN A 155 4.20 8.00 -8.78
CA ASN A 155 3.54 8.17 -7.50
C ASN A 155 3.37 6.81 -6.83
N ASN A 156 3.75 6.73 -5.56
CA ASN A 156 3.57 5.55 -4.73
C ASN A 156 2.99 5.96 -3.37
N SER A 157 1.86 5.40 -2.99
CA SER A 157 1.12 5.80 -1.79
C SER A 157 0.38 4.63 -1.17
N ASN A 158 0.13 4.65 0.13
CA ASN A 158 -0.67 3.61 0.78
C ASN A 158 -1.76 4.18 1.69
N LYS A 159 -2.80 3.37 1.89
CA LYS A 159 -4.00 3.72 2.67
C LYS A 159 -4.46 2.53 3.49
N ILE A 160 -4.62 2.74 4.80
CA ILE A 160 -5.29 1.76 5.68
C ILE A 160 -6.78 1.71 5.32
N LEU A 161 -7.29 0.52 5.04
CA LEU A 161 -8.67 0.30 4.63
C LEU A 161 -9.52 -0.23 5.78
N PHE A 162 -8.94 -1.13 6.56
CA PHE A 162 -9.61 -1.80 7.66
C PHE A 162 -8.60 -2.15 8.76
N GLN A 163 -9.05 -2.05 10.01
CA GLN A 163 -8.31 -2.51 11.17
C GLN A 163 -9.29 -2.97 12.25
N ASN A 164 -9.08 -4.17 12.77
CA ASN A 164 -9.65 -4.63 14.03
C ASN A 164 -8.52 -5.12 14.96
N GLU A 165 -8.85 -5.88 16.01
CA GLU A 165 -7.85 -6.32 16.97
C GLU A 165 -6.81 -7.31 16.41
N SER A 166 -7.18 -8.07 15.38
CA SER A 166 -6.39 -9.16 14.84
C SER A 166 -5.97 -8.97 13.38
N ILE A 167 -6.62 -8.08 12.64
CA ILE A 167 -6.44 -7.92 11.20
C ILE A 167 -6.26 -6.46 10.85
N LEU A 168 -5.27 -6.19 10.01
CA LEU A 168 -5.10 -4.93 9.31
C LEU A 168 -5.10 -5.20 7.80
N SER A 169 -5.89 -4.45 7.06
CA SER A 169 -5.91 -4.46 5.61
C SER A 169 -5.61 -3.09 5.06
N TYR A 170 -4.73 -3.01 4.07
CA TYR A 170 -4.35 -1.75 3.47
C TYR A 170 -4.01 -1.90 1.97
N ALA A 171 -4.15 -0.80 1.24
CA ALA A 171 -3.81 -0.72 -0.18
C ALA A 171 -2.50 0.04 -0.38
N VAL A 172 -1.73 -0.37 -1.38
CA VAL A 172 -0.63 0.39 -1.98
C VAL A 172 -1.02 0.71 -3.42
N THR A 173 -1.04 1.99 -3.76
CA THR A 173 -1.31 2.50 -5.10
C THR A 173 0.00 2.99 -5.71
N TYR A 174 0.37 2.38 -6.82
CA TYR A 174 1.52 2.74 -7.65
C TYR A 174 1.03 3.23 -9.01
N ASN A 175 1.53 4.36 -9.47
CA ASN A 175 1.27 4.85 -10.81
C ASN A 175 2.48 5.56 -11.37
N ASP A 176 2.84 5.26 -12.61
CA ASP A 176 3.97 5.87 -13.28
C ASP A 176 3.66 6.18 -14.74
N TYR A 177 4.53 6.98 -15.33
CA TYR A 177 4.63 7.19 -16.76
C TYR A 177 6.10 7.33 -17.10
N GLU A 178 6.56 6.47 -17.99
CA GLU A 178 7.95 6.41 -18.43
C GLU A 178 8.05 6.65 -19.95
N GLY A 179 7.16 7.49 -20.49
CA GLY A 179 7.01 7.69 -21.93
C GLY A 179 6.00 6.72 -22.57
N GLY A 180 5.75 6.88 -23.87
CA GLY A 180 4.80 6.05 -24.62
C GLY A 180 3.37 6.58 -24.60
N ALA A 181 2.39 5.71 -24.90
CA ALA A 181 0.99 6.09 -25.13
C ALA A 181 0.21 6.41 -23.85
N HIS A 182 0.50 5.72 -22.74
CA HIS A 182 -0.15 5.92 -21.45
C HIS A 182 0.75 5.42 -20.31
N GLY A 183 0.43 5.81 -19.08
CA GLY A 183 1.11 5.34 -17.87
C GLY A 183 0.62 3.97 -17.40
N SER A 184 1.24 3.47 -16.33
CA SER A 184 0.80 2.30 -15.58
C SER A 184 0.07 2.72 -14.30
N HIS A 185 -0.89 1.90 -13.88
CA HIS A 185 -1.56 2.05 -12.59
C HIS A 185 -1.80 0.66 -11.99
N ARG A 186 -1.39 0.49 -10.73
CA ARG A 186 -1.56 -0.74 -9.96
C ARG A 186 -2.00 -0.41 -8.55
N ILE A 187 -2.95 -1.18 -8.04
CA ILE A 187 -3.33 -1.23 -6.64
C ILE A 187 -3.06 -2.64 -6.14
N THR A 188 -2.22 -2.76 -5.12
CA THR A 188 -1.99 -4.01 -4.40
C THR A 188 -2.60 -3.92 -3.01
N TYR A 189 -3.24 -4.99 -2.57
CA TYR A 189 -3.81 -5.08 -1.24
C TYR A 189 -2.99 -6.03 -0.38
N THR A 190 -2.85 -5.70 0.90
CA THR A 190 -2.14 -6.54 1.87
C THR A 190 -2.98 -6.67 3.13
N ASN A 191 -3.17 -7.91 3.56
CA ASN A 191 -3.84 -8.26 4.81
C ASN A 191 -2.79 -8.82 5.76
N ILE A 192 -2.80 -8.36 7.01
CA ILE A 192 -1.83 -8.73 8.03
C ILE A 192 -2.58 -9.33 9.20
N ASP A 193 -2.21 -10.56 9.60
CA ASP A 193 -2.56 -11.08 10.93
C ASP A 193 -1.68 -10.37 11.96
N LEU A 194 -2.29 -9.49 12.76
CA LEU A 194 -1.61 -8.69 13.79
C LEU A 194 -1.13 -9.54 14.96
N ASN A 195 -1.62 -10.77 15.15
CA ASN A 195 -1.17 -11.66 16.22
C ASN A 195 0.12 -12.39 15.84
N GLU A 196 0.18 -12.91 14.62
CA GLU A 196 1.31 -13.66 14.07
C GLU A 196 2.34 -12.78 13.33
N LEU A 197 1.95 -11.56 12.95
CA LEU A 197 2.78 -10.61 12.17
C LEU A 197 3.28 -11.22 10.86
N VAL A 198 2.31 -11.75 10.11
CA VAL A 198 2.47 -12.31 8.76
C VAL A 198 1.42 -11.74 7.84
N THR A 199 1.75 -11.66 6.55
CA THR A 199 0.78 -11.36 5.49
C THR A 199 -0.07 -12.58 5.20
N LEU A 200 -1.32 -12.37 4.81
CA LEU A 200 -2.26 -13.45 4.49
C LEU A 200 -2.41 -13.61 2.98
N SER A 201 -2.36 -14.86 2.51
CA SER A 201 -2.75 -15.26 1.16
C SER A 201 -4.13 -15.90 1.16
N GLU A 202 -4.66 -16.22 -0.03
CA GLU A 202 -5.87 -17.03 -0.18
C GLU A 202 -5.76 -18.40 0.53
N GLU A 203 -4.56 -19.00 0.56
CA GLU A 203 -4.34 -20.31 1.19
C GLU A 203 -4.49 -20.27 2.72
N ASP A 204 -4.38 -19.08 3.33
CA ASP A 204 -4.64 -18.88 4.76
C ASP A 204 -6.15 -18.72 5.05
N LEU A 205 -6.97 -18.47 4.03
CA LEU A 205 -8.40 -18.19 4.17
C LEU A 205 -9.28 -19.38 3.80
N PHE A 206 -8.87 -20.20 2.84
CA PHE A 206 -9.72 -21.21 2.23
C PHE A 206 -9.17 -22.63 2.40
N VAL A 207 -10.07 -23.62 2.29
CA VAL A 207 -9.70 -25.05 2.29
C VAL A 207 -8.88 -25.43 1.05
N PRO A 208 -8.13 -26.54 1.05
CA PRO A 208 -7.54 -27.07 -0.18
C PRO A 208 -8.56 -27.22 -1.32
N ASP A 209 -8.11 -27.08 -2.56
CA ASP A 209 -8.94 -27.12 -3.77
C ASP A 209 -10.00 -25.98 -3.90
N TYR A 210 -9.83 -24.88 -3.15
CA TYR A 210 -10.73 -23.71 -3.19
C TYR A 210 -10.79 -22.98 -4.54
N TYR A 211 -9.80 -23.15 -5.40
CA TYR A 211 -9.59 -22.28 -6.56
C TYR A 211 -10.82 -22.20 -7.48
N LYS A 212 -11.39 -23.36 -7.84
CA LYS A 212 -12.59 -23.42 -8.69
C LYS A 212 -13.83 -22.82 -8.01
N PRO A 213 -14.24 -23.23 -6.80
CA PRO A 213 -15.42 -22.63 -6.18
C PRO A 213 -15.23 -21.14 -5.89
N LEU A 214 -14.04 -20.68 -5.49
CA LEU A 214 -13.77 -19.26 -5.30
C LEU A 214 -13.92 -18.46 -6.60
N ARG A 215 -13.39 -18.98 -7.72
CA ARG A 215 -13.65 -18.40 -9.05
C ARG A 215 -15.15 -18.24 -9.32
N GLU A 216 -15.94 -19.26 -9.03
CA GLU A 216 -17.39 -19.20 -9.23
C GLU A 216 -18.04 -18.10 -8.38
N LYS A 217 -17.62 -17.92 -7.12
CA LYS A 217 -18.12 -16.82 -6.26
C LYS A 217 -17.70 -15.43 -6.78
N ILE A 218 -16.46 -15.29 -7.28
CA ILE A 218 -15.98 -14.05 -7.91
C ILE A 218 -16.82 -13.70 -9.13
N VAL A 219 -17.04 -14.67 -10.03
CA VAL A 219 -17.88 -14.46 -11.23
C VAL A 219 -19.31 -14.08 -10.82
N GLN A 220 -19.90 -14.73 -9.84
CA GLN A 220 -21.22 -14.38 -9.31
C GLN A 220 -21.26 -12.94 -8.75
N GLY A 221 -20.24 -12.52 -8.00
CA GLY A 221 -20.13 -11.16 -7.49
C GLY A 221 -20.01 -10.11 -8.60
N LEU A 222 -19.27 -10.41 -9.67
CA LEU A 222 -19.18 -9.56 -10.85
C LEU A 222 -20.53 -9.50 -11.59
N MET A 223 -21.20 -10.64 -11.78
CA MET A 223 -22.52 -10.70 -12.40
C MET A 223 -23.53 -9.82 -11.64
N HIS A 224 -23.50 -9.87 -10.30
CA HIS A 224 -24.31 -9.01 -9.45
C HIS A 224 -23.99 -7.52 -9.67
N SER A 225 -22.69 -7.16 -9.64
CA SER A 225 -22.22 -5.78 -9.79
C SER A 225 -22.58 -5.18 -11.15
N TYR A 226 -22.53 -5.98 -12.22
CA TYR A 226 -22.84 -5.58 -13.59
C TYR A 226 -24.28 -5.84 -14.01
N ARG A 227 -25.12 -6.35 -13.09
CA ARG A 227 -26.57 -6.61 -13.27
C ARG A 227 -26.86 -7.53 -14.45
N VAL A 228 -26.17 -8.66 -14.49
CA VAL A 228 -26.37 -9.72 -15.49
C VAL A 228 -26.68 -11.05 -14.81
N ASN A 229 -27.36 -11.96 -15.52
CA ASN A 229 -27.86 -13.22 -14.96
C ASN A 229 -27.11 -14.45 -15.49
N GLU A 230 -26.34 -14.32 -16.56
CA GLU A 230 -25.51 -15.39 -17.14
C GLU A 230 -24.04 -14.94 -17.16
N PRO A 231 -23.05 -15.82 -16.85
CA PRO A 231 -21.64 -15.46 -16.87
C PRO A 231 -21.19 -14.80 -18.17
N ASP A 232 -21.55 -15.39 -19.31
CA ASP A 232 -21.14 -14.91 -20.64
C ASP A 232 -21.63 -13.48 -20.95
N SER A 233 -22.67 -13.00 -20.25
CA SER A 233 -23.12 -11.61 -20.38
C SER A 233 -22.10 -10.58 -19.86
N LEU A 234 -21.06 -11.02 -19.12
CA LEU A 234 -19.94 -10.15 -18.74
C LEU A 234 -19.07 -9.77 -19.96
N LEU A 235 -19.00 -10.59 -21.01
CA LEU A 235 -18.24 -10.26 -22.22
C LEU A 235 -18.83 -9.02 -22.91
N ASP A 236 -20.16 -8.90 -22.92
CA ASP A 236 -20.87 -7.72 -23.41
C ASP A 236 -20.61 -6.45 -22.56
N LYS A 237 -20.06 -6.61 -21.35
CA LYS A 237 -19.61 -5.51 -20.48
C LYS A 237 -18.15 -5.15 -20.67
N GLY A 238 -17.41 -5.86 -21.53
CA GLY A 238 -16.02 -5.60 -21.88
C GLY A 238 -15.00 -6.49 -21.18
N PHE A 239 -15.42 -7.49 -20.42
CA PHE A 239 -14.51 -8.51 -19.88
C PHE A 239 -13.96 -9.38 -21.01
N PHE A 240 -12.71 -9.85 -20.89
CA PHE A 240 -12.05 -10.62 -21.95
C PHE A 240 -12.67 -12.01 -22.15
N THR A 241 -12.59 -12.85 -21.13
CA THR A 241 -13.18 -14.19 -21.08
C THR A 241 -13.62 -14.50 -19.64
N ILE A 242 -14.50 -15.48 -19.45
CA ILE A 242 -14.89 -15.91 -18.10
C ILE A 242 -13.80 -16.79 -17.48
N GLU A 243 -12.97 -17.43 -18.29
CA GLU A 243 -11.83 -18.25 -17.89
C GLU A 243 -10.71 -17.42 -17.26
N ASP A 244 -10.52 -16.18 -17.72
CA ASP A 244 -9.50 -15.26 -17.17
C ASP A 244 -9.89 -14.67 -15.81
N ILE A 245 -11.18 -14.72 -15.45
CA ILE A 245 -11.66 -14.29 -14.12
C ILE A 245 -11.29 -15.38 -13.11
N VAL A 246 -10.17 -15.18 -12.42
CA VAL A 246 -9.60 -16.15 -11.48
C VAL A 246 -9.20 -15.52 -10.15
N PRO A 247 -9.09 -16.30 -9.06
CA PRO A 247 -8.43 -15.84 -7.84
C PRO A 247 -7.01 -15.32 -8.14
N ASN A 248 -6.67 -14.13 -7.65
CA ASN A 248 -5.41 -13.44 -7.98
C ASN A 248 -4.59 -13.02 -6.76
N ASN A 249 -4.97 -13.44 -5.54
CA ASN A 249 -4.37 -13.03 -4.27
C ASN A 249 -4.33 -11.50 -4.02
N ASN A 250 -5.05 -10.69 -4.81
CA ASN A 250 -5.12 -9.24 -4.65
C ASN A 250 -6.46 -8.84 -4.04
N PHE A 251 -6.57 -9.03 -2.73
CA PHE A 251 -7.81 -8.80 -2.00
C PHE A 251 -7.59 -8.06 -0.69
N TRP A 252 -8.64 -7.45 -0.14
CA TRP A 252 -8.65 -6.94 1.23
C TRP A 252 -9.86 -7.43 2.03
N LEU A 253 -9.73 -7.42 3.35
CA LEU A 253 -10.73 -7.95 4.28
C LEU A 253 -11.39 -6.81 5.06
N ASN A 254 -12.69 -6.95 5.34
CA ASN A 254 -13.40 -6.12 6.29
C ASN A 254 -14.42 -6.96 7.07
N ASN A 255 -15.28 -6.33 7.88
CA ASN A 255 -16.28 -7.05 8.67
C ASN A 255 -17.36 -7.76 7.83
N GLU A 256 -17.52 -7.41 6.56
CA GLU A 256 -18.63 -7.88 5.70
C GLU A 256 -18.19 -9.01 4.78
N GLY A 257 -16.95 -8.98 4.29
CA GLY A 257 -16.48 -9.96 3.32
C GLY A 257 -15.07 -9.70 2.79
N ILE A 258 -14.79 -10.36 1.68
CA ILE A 258 -13.53 -10.27 0.93
C ILE A 258 -13.75 -9.39 -0.30
N HIS A 259 -12.85 -8.44 -0.52
CA HIS A 259 -12.89 -7.51 -1.63
C HIS A 259 -11.72 -7.80 -2.56
N TYR A 260 -11.98 -8.47 -3.69
CA TYR A 260 -10.99 -8.70 -4.74
C TYR A 260 -10.88 -7.51 -5.66
N SER A 261 -9.69 -7.30 -6.20
CA SER A 261 -9.42 -6.23 -7.16
C SER A 261 -8.52 -6.72 -8.29
N TYR A 262 -8.97 -6.45 -9.51
CA TYR A 262 -8.28 -6.76 -10.75
C TYR A 262 -7.77 -5.47 -11.37
N ASN A 263 -6.45 -5.35 -11.47
CA ASN A 263 -5.80 -4.22 -12.11
C ASN A 263 -6.09 -4.19 -13.62
N GLN A 264 -5.71 -3.06 -14.22
CA GLN A 264 -5.80 -2.86 -15.66
C GLN A 264 -5.19 -4.04 -16.41
N TYR A 265 -5.91 -4.53 -17.43
CA TYR A 265 -5.54 -5.68 -18.26
C TYR A 265 -5.57 -7.07 -17.60
N GLU A 266 -5.91 -7.20 -16.31
CA GLU A 266 -6.04 -8.54 -15.71
C GLU A 266 -7.24 -9.29 -16.32
N ILE A 267 -8.42 -8.67 -16.34
CA ILE A 267 -9.66 -9.32 -16.84
C ILE A 267 -10.45 -8.45 -17.84
N ALA A 268 -9.98 -7.23 -18.10
CA ALA A 268 -10.64 -6.27 -18.99
C ALA A 268 -9.66 -5.22 -19.56
N PRO A 269 -10.00 -4.52 -20.65
CA PRO A 269 -9.15 -3.48 -21.24
C PRO A 269 -8.84 -2.33 -20.28
N TYR A 270 -7.71 -1.64 -20.52
CA TYR A 270 -7.26 -0.45 -19.78
C TYR A 270 -8.37 0.57 -19.50
N SER A 271 -9.25 0.80 -20.48
CA SER A 271 -10.33 1.78 -20.39
C SER A 271 -11.37 1.48 -19.32
N MET A 272 -11.46 0.24 -18.83
CA MET A 272 -12.33 -0.14 -17.71
C MET A 272 -11.70 0.14 -16.34
N GLY A 273 -10.41 0.48 -16.29
CA GLY A 273 -9.70 0.77 -15.05
C GLY A 273 -9.51 -0.47 -14.18
N VAL A 274 -9.47 -0.25 -12.86
CA VAL A 274 -9.44 -1.30 -11.85
C VAL A 274 -10.87 -1.79 -11.62
N ILE A 275 -11.06 -3.12 -11.54
CA ILE A 275 -12.35 -3.75 -11.32
C ILE A 275 -12.34 -4.41 -9.94
N ASP A 276 -13.28 -4.00 -9.09
CA ASP A 276 -13.43 -4.54 -7.73
C ASP A 276 -14.67 -5.44 -7.64
N VAL A 277 -14.58 -6.49 -6.82
CA VAL A 277 -15.71 -7.36 -6.49
C VAL A 277 -15.69 -7.70 -5.00
N ALA A 278 -16.80 -7.41 -4.32
CA ALA A 278 -17.01 -7.75 -2.92
C ALA A 278 -17.81 -9.05 -2.82
N ILE A 279 -17.34 -9.98 -2.00
CA ILE A 279 -17.99 -11.27 -1.75
C ILE A 279 -18.26 -11.37 -0.24
N PRO A 280 -19.54 -11.34 0.20
CA PRO A 280 -19.91 -11.49 1.59
C PRO A 280 -19.42 -12.82 2.17
N TYR A 281 -19.05 -12.83 3.45
CA TYR A 281 -18.63 -14.09 4.10
C TYR A 281 -19.72 -15.17 4.11
N THR A 282 -21.00 -14.80 4.05
CA THR A 282 -22.12 -15.73 3.94
C THR A 282 -22.04 -16.61 2.68
N ASP A 283 -21.46 -16.07 1.61
CA ASP A 283 -21.40 -16.75 0.32
C ASP A 283 -20.16 -17.65 0.21
N LEU A 284 -19.24 -17.56 1.18
CA LEU A 284 -17.97 -18.26 1.21
C LEU A 284 -17.94 -19.42 2.22
N GLN A 285 -18.97 -19.59 3.05
CA GLN A 285 -18.96 -20.50 4.20
C GLN A 285 -18.54 -21.94 3.87
N ASP A 286 -18.89 -22.42 2.67
CA ASP A 286 -18.59 -23.76 2.19
C ASP A 286 -17.12 -23.98 1.80
N ILE A 287 -16.34 -22.90 1.64
CA ILE A 287 -14.93 -22.95 1.22
C ILE A 287 -13.96 -22.29 2.20
N LEU A 288 -14.45 -21.66 3.26
CA LEU A 288 -13.60 -21.08 4.31
C LEU A 288 -12.86 -22.18 5.08
N LEU A 289 -11.58 -21.93 5.37
CA LEU A 289 -10.78 -22.80 6.20
C LEU A 289 -11.37 -22.87 7.62
N PRO A 290 -11.79 -24.06 8.11
CA PRO A 290 -12.34 -24.21 9.45
C PRO A 290 -11.32 -23.80 10.50
N GLY A 291 -11.70 -22.89 11.40
CA GLY A 291 -10.79 -22.34 12.39
C GLY A 291 -9.65 -21.49 11.80
N GLY A 292 -9.68 -21.16 10.51
CA GLY A 292 -8.77 -20.23 9.85
C GLY A 292 -9.02 -18.77 10.22
N VAL A 293 -8.29 -17.85 9.59
CA VAL A 293 -8.31 -16.41 9.94
C VAL A 293 -9.72 -15.82 9.89
N ILE A 294 -10.48 -16.09 8.81
CA ILE A 294 -11.85 -15.59 8.65
C ILE A 294 -12.75 -16.12 9.77
N SER A 295 -12.75 -17.44 9.95
CA SER A 295 -13.53 -18.13 10.96
C SER A 295 -13.24 -17.61 12.37
N ARG A 296 -11.97 -17.34 12.71
CA ARG A 296 -11.57 -16.89 14.05
C ARG A 296 -11.90 -15.43 14.32
N TYR A 297 -11.68 -14.54 13.36
CA TYR A 297 -11.66 -13.09 13.64
C TYR A 297 -12.83 -12.31 13.05
N PHE A 298 -13.60 -12.90 12.15
CA PHE A 298 -14.76 -12.25 11.52
C PHE A 298 -16.08 -12.98 11.79
N LEU A 299 -16.06 -14.30 11.95
CA LEU A 299 -17.28 -15.12 12.08
C LEU A 299 -17.50 -15.73 13.46
N SER A 300 -16.53 -15.63 14.38
CA SER A 300 -16.75 -16.11 15.75
C SER A 300 -17.82 -15.24 16.42
N GLU A 301 -18.88 -15.87 16.93
CA GLU A 301 -19.86 -15.19 17.77
C GLU A 301 -19.11 -14.61 18.98
N LYS A 302 -19.23 -13.28 19.17
CA LYS A 302 -18.78 -12.61 20.40
C LYS A 302 -19.77 -12.87 21.53
#